data_AF-A0A9D8WRS5-F1
#
_entry.id   AF-A0A9D8WRS5-F1
#
_cell.length_a   1.000
_cell.length_b   1.000
_cell.length_c   1.000
_cell.angle_alpha   90.00
_cell.angle_beta   90.00
_cell.angle_gamma   90.00
#
_symmetry.space_group_name_H-M   'P 1'
#
loop_
_entity.id
_entity.type
_entity.pdbx_description
1 polymer ?
#
loop_
_entity_poly.entity_id
_entity_poly.type
_entity_poly.pdbx_seq_one_letter_code
_entity_poly.pdbx_strand_id
1 'polypeptide(L)'
;MNAQILIKTANDWFEFSKSKTGQLDYVGKWEKNNKPDVKDAQKLASSPYYTPSYYTFIDTALNCNPVVYVAPDVDVSDKDVFSYLIHIGALLAAVEAKNSLLAGELYLRRRSVFEKSAQLTQYILEPFCVEILFSLCYGRMQNINPDTIPLLFDCVKEKLDFDSSRETLDQAYMRWFKKNTVTLTLPLVGTCFYNWEPEPYALEKLSDNLSCDDLLGMAEKIRKAKHNFYESLETVVQAEPYNSHDKNSILVCIENPAAKLEGNPGLEKAGHIRALAAKIIREAKPKKMGYGGKIAWLAGEEIVVEVTI
;
A
#
# COMPACT_ATOMS: atom_id res chain seq x y z
N MET A 1 18.44 15.55 21.87
CA MET A 1 17.63 16.62 21.23
C MET A 1 16.20 16.11 21.27
N ASN A 2 15.23 16.87 21.76
CA ASN A 2 13.84 16.42 21.75
C ASN A 2 13.32 16.47 20.31
N ALA A 3 12.60 15.43 19.89
CA ALA A 3 12.01 15.39 18.56
C ALA A 3 11.03 16.55 18.38
N GLN A 4 11.12 17.26 17.27
CA GLN A 4 10.30 18.44 17.00
C GLN A 4 8.91 18.06 16.51
N ILE A 5 8.85 17.18 15.52
CA ILE A 5 7.61 16.72 14.90
C ILE A 5 7.70 15.21 14.73
N LEU A 6 6.69 14.51 15.21
CA LEU A 6 6.61 13.06 15.17
C LEU A 6 5.32 12.61 14.50
N ILE A 7 5.39 11.62 13.63
CA ILE A 7 4.23 10.99 13.02
C ILE A 7 4.19 9.54 13.47
N LYS A 8 3.12 9.19 14.19
CA LYS A 8 2.85 7.83 14.65
C LYS A 8 1.96 7.11 13.64
N THR A 9 2.36 5.92 13.21
CA THR A 9 1.54 4.97 12.43
C THR A 9 1.25 3.73 13.28
N ALA A 10 0.80 2.63 12.67
CA ALA A 10 0.41 1.41 13.38
C ALA A 10 1.60 0.85 14.17
N ASN A 11 2.75 0.78 13.50
CA ASN A 11 3.94 0.09 13.99
C ASN A 11 5.13 1.02 14.21
N ASP A 12 5.13 2.20 13.59
CA ASP A 12 6.33 3.03 13.46
C ASP A 12 6.11 4.47 13.91
N TRP A 13 7.23 5.13 14.20
CA TRP A 13 7.33 6.54 14.51
C TRP A 13 8.33 7.19 13.55
N PHE A 14 7.91 8.28 12.91
CA PHE A 14 8.71 9.03 11.95
C PHE A 14 8.97 10.42 12.50
N GLU A 15 10.22 10.88 12.42
CA GLU A 15 10.60 12.20 12.88
C GLU A 15 10.86 13.16 11.73
N PHE A 16 10.35 14.37 11.92
CA PHE A 16 10.62 15.52 11.09
C PHE A 16 11.19 16.64 11.96
N SER A 17 12.03 17.45 11.34
CA SER A 17 12.52 18.69 11.92
C SER A 17 12.14 19.86 11.03
N LYS A 18 11.94 21.02 11.64
CA LYS A 18 11.72 22.28 10.95
C LYS A 18 12.90 23.19 11.23
N SER A 19 13.60 23.57 10.17
CA SER A 19 14.74 24.47 10.25
C SER A 19 14.28 25.89 10.64
N LYS A 20 15.24 26.73 11.05
CA LYS A 20 14.97 28.16 11.35
C LYS A 20 14.43 28.93 10.14
N THR A 21 14.75 28.50 8.93
CA THR A 21 14.24 29.11 7.68
C THR A 21 12.87 28.56 7.28
N GLY A 22 12.30 27.65 8.07
CA GLY A 22 10.98 27.07 7.85
C GLY A 22 10.97 25.83 6.97
N GLN A 23 12.13 25.35 6.52
CA GLN A 23 12.24 24.12 5.73
C GLN A 23 11.92 22.90 6.60
N LEU A 24 11.12 21.99 6.07
CA LEU A 24 10.80 20.72 6.70
C LEU A 24 11.75 19.64 6.18
N ASP A 25 12.41 18.94 7.09
CA ASP A 25 13.35 17.86 6.78
C ASP A 25 12.92 16.56 7.48
N TYR A 26 13.05 15.43 6.78
CA TYR A 26 12.80 14.10 7.37
C TYR A 26 14.07 13.61 8.06
N VAL A 27 13.97 13.39 9.37
CA VAL A 27 15.08 12.95 10.22
C VAL A 27 15.26 11.44 10.15
N GLY A 28 14.15 10.71 10.08
CA GLY A 28 14.16 9.26 9.95
C GLY A 28 13.09 8.56 10.76
N LYS A 29 13.21 7.24 10.83
CA LYS A 29 12.32 6.35 11.58
C LYS A 29 12.96 6.00 12.92
N TRP A 30 12.16 6.06 13.99
CA TRP A 30 12.58 5.62 15.32
C TRP A 30 12.57 4.09 15.42
N GLU A 31 13.57 3.54 16.09
CA GLU A 31 13.65 2.10 16.34
C GLU A 31 12.57 1.64 17.35
N LYS A 32 12.04 0.43 17.16
CA LYS A 32 10.90 -0.11 17.94
C LYS A 32 11.07 -0.06 19.46
N ASN A 33 12.31 -0.12 19.96
CA ASN A 33 12.62 -0.15 21.40
C ASN A 33 12.87 1.25 21.98
N ASN A 34 12.98 2.29 21.15
CA ASN A 34 13.20 3.66 21.56
C ASN A 34 11.92 4.44 21.27
N LYS A 35 10.97 4.45 22.21
CA LYS A 35 9.70 5.18 22.00
C LYS A 35 9.93 6.65 22.31
N PRO A 36 9.56 7.58 21.41
CA PRO A 36 9.69 9.00 21.69
C PRO A 36 8.70 9.42 22.80
N ASP A 37 9.12 10.35 23.65
CA ASP A 37 8.24 10.99 24.62
C ASP A 37 7.43 12.11 23.92
N VAL A 38 6.11 12.06 24.06
CA VAL A 38 5.15 12.98 23.44
C VAL A 38 4.20 13.60 24.45
N LYS A 39 4.50 13.52 25.76
CA LYS A 39 3.58 13.92 26.83
C LYS A 39 3.06 15.35 26.71
N ASP A 40 3.93 16.28 26.32
CA ASP A 40 3.60 17.71 26.20
C ASP A 40 3.34 18.14 24.74
N ALA A 41 3.38 17.20 23.78
CA ALA A 41 3.22 17.53 22.37
C ALA A 41 1.76 17.84 22.01
N GLN A 42 1.56 18.83 21.14
CA GLN A 42 0.27 19.08 20.50
C GLN A 42 -0.06 17.94 19.54
N LYS A 43 -1.29 17.44 19.61
CA LYS A 43 -1.77 16.32 18.80
C LYS A 43 -2.63 16.82 17.64
N LEU A 44 -2.24 16.51 16.41
CA LEU A 44 -2.98 16.82 15.20
C LEU A 44 -3.48 15.52 14.53
N ALA A 45 -4.72 15.54 14.06
CA ALA A 45 -5.30 14.42 13.31
C ALA A 45 -4.78 14.40 11.87
N SER A 46 -4.57 13.20 11.32
CA SER A 46 -4.29 13.05 9.89
C SER A 46 -5.51 13.41 9.04
N SER A 47 -5.26 13.70 7.77
CA SER A 47 -6.30 13.95 6.78
C SER A 47 -7.17 12.71 6.51
N PRO A 48 -8.47 12.88 6.15
CA PRO A 48 -9.37 11.76 5.85
C PRO A 48 -9.14 11.06 4.49
N TYR A 49 -8.17 11.49 3.67
CA TYR A 49 -7.89 10.86 2.37
C TYR A 49 -7.37 9.42 2.47
N TYR A 50 -7.02 9.02 3.69
CA TYR A 50 -6.75 7.66 4.10
C TYR A 50 -7.45 7.40 5.42
N THR A 51 -8.25 6.34 5.47
CA THR A 51 -8.69 5.74 6.73
C THR A 51 -8.85 4.25 6.52
N PRO A 52 -8.36 3.39 7.45
CA PRO A 52 -8.56 1.95 7.38
C PRO A 52 -10.04 1.56 7.32
N SER A 53 -10.95 2.42 7.79
CA SER A 53 -12.39 2.16 7.76
C SER A 53 -12.99 2.12 6.35
N TYR A 54 -12.26 2.56 5.31
CA TYR A 54 -12.69 2.40 3.92
C TYR A 54 -12.42 1.01 3.36
N TYR A 55 -11.72 0.16 4.12
CA TYR A 55 -11.31 -1.17 3.71
C TYR A 55 -12.03 -2.21 4.56
N THR A 56 -12.52 -3.26 3.90
CA THR A 56 -12.96 -4.50 4.55
C THR A 56 -11.78 -5.15 5.26
N PHE A 57 -10.62 -5.13 4.59
CA PHE A 57 -9.35 -5.60 5.10
C PHE A 57 -8.22 -4.76 4.51
N ILE A 58 -7.22 -4.44 5.32
CA ILE A 58 -5.95 -3.85 4.89
C ILE A 58 -4.85 -4.39 5.79
N ASP A 59 -3.65 -4.59 5.26
CA ASP A 59 -2.50 -5.12 6.02
C ASP A 59 -2.33 -4.41 7.38
N THR A 60 -1.95 -5.18 8.42
CA THR A 60 -1.80 -4.70 9.80
C THR A 60 -0.94 -3.44 9.89
N ALA A 61 0.14 -3.33 9.10
CA ALA A 61 1.02 -2.17 9.13
C ALA A 61 0.34 -0.87 8.69
N LEU A 62 -0.77 -1.00 7.97
CA LEU A 62 -1.57 0.09 7.42
C LEU A 62 -2.86 0.30 8.21
N ASN A 63 -3.29 -0.65 9.04
CA ASN A 63 -4.53 -0.60 9.81
C ASN A 63 -4.48 0.41 11.01
N CYS A 64 -4.20 1.67 10.72
CA CYS A 64 -4.22 2.79 11.67
C CYS A 64 -4.58 4.11 10.97
N ASN A 65 -5.04 5.09 11.75
CA ASN A 65 -5.03 6.49 11.33
C ASN A 65 -3.74 7.13 11.86
N PRO A 66 -2.85 7.63 10.99
CA PRO A 66 -1.64 8.32 11.44
C PRO A 66 -1.97 9.50 12.35
N VAL A 67 -1.08 9.78 13.29
CA VAL A 67 -1.24 10.91 14.23
C VAL A 67 0.03 11.73 14.23
N VAL A 68 -0.10 13.04 14.11
CA VAL A 68 1.03 13.97 14.16
C VAL A 68 1.12 14.54 15.58
N TYR A 69 2.31 14.53 16.14
CA TYR A 69 2.67 15.12 17.43
C TYR A 69 3.68 16.23 17.17
N VAL A 70 3.42 17.43 17.69
CA VAL A 70 4.26 18.61 17.49
C VAL A 70 4.70 19.14 18.84
N ALA A 71 6.01 19.33 19.02
CA ALA A 71 6.56 19.87 20.26
C ALA A 71 6.01 21.30 20.52
N PRO A 72 5.81 21.72 21.78
CA PRO A 72 5.18 22.99 22.13
C PRO A 72 5.81 24.24 21.50
N ASP A 73 7.12 24.20 21.27
CA ASP A 73 7.95 25.30 20.76
C ASP A 73 8.08 25.31 19.24
N VAL A 74 7.44 24.35 18.54
CA VAL A 74 7.51 24.22 17.08
C VAL A 74 6.26 24.77 16.43
N ASP A 75 6.43 25.81 15.63
CA ASP A 75 5.35 26.38 14.83
C ASP A 75 5.17 25.62 13.51
N VAL A 76 3.99 25.01 13.31
CA VAL A 76 3.59 24.35 12.05
C VAL A 76 2.37 25.02 11.41
N SER A 77 2.07 26.27 11.76
CA SER A 77 0.91 27.01 11.23
C SER A 77 1.02 27.41 9.76
N ASP A 78 2.22 27.34 9.18
CA ASP A 78 2.42 27.49 7.74
C ASP A 78 1.54 26.50 6.97
N LYS A 79 0.76 27.02 6.03
CA LYS A 79 -0.26 26.24 5.30
C LYS A 79 0.32 25.01 4.61
N ASP A 80 1.50 25.15 4.01
CA ASP A 80 2.07 24.10 3.16
C ASP A 80 2.76 23.04 4.02
N VAL A 81 3.47 23.44 5.09
CA VAL A 81 4.00 22.51 6.10
C VAL A 81 2.87 21.77 6.81
N PHE A 82 1.84 22.48 7.29
CA PHE A 82 0.70 21.87 7.95
C PHE A 82 0.02 20.85 7.03
N SER A 83 -0.29 21.26 5.80
CA SER A 83 -0.90 20.38 4.81
C SER A 83 -0.01 19.19 4.51
N TYR A 84 1.31 19.36 4.40
CA TYR A 84 2.21 18.22 4.17
C TYR A 84 2.15 17.20 5.31
N LEU A 85 2.32 17.68 6.56
CA LEU A 85 2.41 16.82 7.75
C LEU A 85 1.16 15.97 7.98
N ILE A 86 -0.03 16.53 7.78
CA ILE A 86 -1.29 15.78 8.00
C ILE A 86 -1.56 14.71 6.92
N HIS A 87 -0.85 14.75 5.77
CA HIS A 87 -1.03 13.79 4.68
C HIS A 87 0.11 12.78 4.56
N ILE A 88 1.35 13.17 4.89
CA ILE A 88 2.54 12.35 4.63
C ILE A 88 2.56 11.04 5.45
N GLY A 89 1.93 11.01 6.62
CA GLY A 89 1.93 9.83 7.49
C GLY A 89 1.37 8.57 6.84
N ALA A 90 0.29 8.68 6.05
CA ALA A 90 -0.29 7.53 5.35
C ALA A 90 0.62 7.05 4.21
N LEU A 91 1.25 7.98 3.49
CA LEU A 91 2.20 7.67 2.44
C LEU A 91 3.46 6.98 2.99
N LEU A 92 4.01 7.48 4.10
CA LEU A 92 5.12 6.84 4.82
C LEU A 92 4.77 5.41 5.25
N ALA A 93 3.58 5.21 5.84
CA ALA A 93 3.12 3.88 6.22
C ALA A 93 3.06 2.94 5.01
N ALA A 94 2.54 3.40 3.87
CA ALA A 94 2.45 2.62 2.64
C ALA A 94 3.82 2.26 2.04
N VAL A 95 4.77 3.21 2.04
CA VAL A 95 6.15 2.96 1.58
C VAL A 95 6.84 1.94 2.49
N GLU A 96 6.75 2.11 3.80
CA GLU A 96 7.38 1.22 4.79
C GLU A 96 6.77 -0.18 4.79
N ALA A 97 5.45 -0.28 4.58
CA ALA A 97 4.75 -1.54 4.40
C ALA A 97 5.02 -2.19 3.02
N LYS A 98 5.82 -1.56 2.15
CA LYS A 98 6.08 -1.99 0.76
C LYS A 98 4.81 -2.19 -0.05
N ASN A 99 3.81 -1.35 0.20
CA ASN A 99 2.55 -1.38 -0.50
C ASN A 99 2.60 -0.40 -1.69
N SER A 100 2.95 -0.92 -2.87
CA SER A 100 3.33 -0.07 -4.02
C SER A 100 2.15 0.66 -4.63
N LEU A 101 1.01 -0.01 -4.74
CA LEU A 101 -0.20 0.59 -5.28
C LEU A 101 -0.75 1.66 -4.34
N LEU A 102 -0.87 1.39 -3.04
CA LEU A 102 -1.44 2.35 -2.09
C LEU A 102 -0.54 3.59 -1.96
N ALA A 103 0.78 3.40 -1.89
CA ALA A 103 1.72 4.53 -1.86
C ALA A 103 1.55 5.41 -3.11
N GLY A 104 1.42 4.79 -4.30
CA GLY A 104 1.17 5.52 -5.53
C GLY A 104 -0.17 6.27 -5.53
N GLU A 105 -1.24 5.64 -5.08
CA GLU A 105 -2.56 6.27 -5.01
C GLU A 105 -2.61 7.42 -4.01
N LEU A 106 -2.01 7.25 -2.83
CA LEU A 106 -1.93 8.31 -1.82
C LEU A 106 -1.15 9.50 -2.35
N TYR A 107 -0.01 9.25 -3.01
CA TYR A 107 0.76 10.29 -3.69
C TYR A 107 -0.09 11.04 -4.72
N LEU A 108 -0.77 10.34 -5.62
CA LEU A 108 -1.59 10.95 -6.66
C LEU A 108 -2.76 11.77 -6.11
N ARG A 109 -3.48 11.25 -5.10
CA ARG A 109 -4.63 11.93 -4.48
C ARG A 109 -4.27 13.30 -3.93
N ARG A 110 -3.03 13.49 -3.47
CA ARG A 110 -2.54 14.72 -2.83
C ARG A 110 -1.25 15.24 -3.44
N ARG A 111 -1.06 14.99 -4.73
CA ARG A 111 0.15 15.37 -5.47
C ARG A 111 0.50 16.84 -5.32
N SER A 112 -0.49 17.74 -5.43
CA SER A 112 -0.28 19.18 -5.29
C SER A 112 0.18 19.62 -3.89
N VAL A 113 -0.02 18.79 -2.87
CA VAL A 113 0.55 19.01 -1.53
C VAL A 113 1.98 18.50 -1.49
N PHE A 114 2.24 17.30 -2.01
CA PHE A 114 3.55 16.67 -1.95
C PHE A 114 4.60 17.36 -2.83
N GLU A 115 4.20 17.89 -3.98
CA GLU A 115 5.11 18.62 -4.89
C GLU A 115 5.60 19.95 -4.33
N LYS A 116 4.92 20.53 -3.33
CA LYS A 116 5.42 21.73 -2.62
C LYS A 116 6.67 21.44 -1.79
N SER A 117 6.85 20.20 -1.38
CA SER A 117 8.05 19.69 -0.72
C SER A 117 8.70 18.62 -1.59
N ALA A 118 8.93 18.94 -2.87
CA ALA A 118 9.33 17.96 -3.90
C ALA A 118 10.53 17.11 -3.50
N GLN A 119 11.64 17.73 -3.08
CA GLN A 119 12.86 17.01 -2.69
C GLN A 119 12.62 16.04 -1.53
N LEU A 120 11.88 16.49 -0.51
CA LEU A 120 11.51 15.66 0.65
C LEU A 120 10.63 14.48 0.23
N THR A 121 9.60 14.73 -0.57
CA THR A 121 8.73 13.69 -1.11
C THR A 121 9.51 12.70 -1.96
N GLN A 122 10.42 13.19 -2.80
CA GLN A 122 11.26 12.38 -3.65
C GLN A 122 12.09 11.42 -2.81
N TYR A 123 12.77 11.93 -1.79
CA TYR A 123 13.56 11.14 -0.84
C TYR A 123 12.72 10.05 -0.15
N ILE A 124 11.47 10.36 0.23
CA ILE A 124 10.56 9.40 0.86
C ILE A 124 10.14 8.28 -0.11
N LEU A 125 9.89 8.61 -1.38
CA LEU A 125 9.43 7.64 -2.38
C LEU A 125 10.56 6.81 -2.99
N GLU A 126 11.77 7.37 -3.09
CA GLU A 126 12.93 6.80 -3.77
C GLU A 126 13.25 5.33 -3.40
N PRO A 127 13.19 4.90 -2.12
CA PRO A 127 13.46 3.52 -1.76
C PRO A 127 12.57 2.50 -2.46
N PHE A 128 11.37 2.90 -2.88
CA PHE A 128 10.35 2.01 -3.43
C PHE A 128 9.70 2.54 -4.72
N CYS A 129 10.33 3.52 -5.38
CA CYS A 129 9.75 4.24 -6.51
C CYS A 129 9.47 3.36 -7.74
N VAL A 130 10.31 2.35 -7.98
CA VAL A 130 10.21 1.43 -9.13
C VAL A 130 8.92 0.62 -9.03
N GLU A 131 8.65 0.03 -7.88
CA GLU A 131 7.46 -0.76 -7.62
C GLU A 131 6.20 0.12 -7.65
N ILE A 132 6.27 1.33 -7.05
CA ILE A 132 5.15 2.28 -7.04
C ILE A 132 4.76 2.65 -8.47
N LEU A 133 5.71 3.10 -9.30
CA LEU A 133 5.40 3.50 -10.67
C LEU A 133 4.91 2.30 -11.48
N PHE A 134 5.50 1.11 -11.29
CA PHE A 134 5.04 -0.09 -11.98
C PHE A 134 3.56 -0.40 -11.68
N SER A 135 3.17 -0.41 -10.41
CA SER A 135 1.78 -0.64 -10.02
C SER A 135 0.82 0.40 -10.59
N LEU A 136 1.21 1.67 -10.65
CA LEU A 136 0.41 2.74 -11.23
C LEU A 136 0.24 2.63 -12.75
N CYS A 137 1.30 2.32 -13.48
CA CYS A 137 1.30 2.32 -14.95
C CYS A 137 0.77 1.01 -15.54
N TYR A 138 1.09 -0.13 -14.92
CA TYR A 138 0.81 -1.45 -15.47
C TYR A 138 -0.26 -2.21 -14.68
N GLY A 139 -0.34 -2.00 -13.36
CA GLY A 139 -1.29 -2.70 -12.48
C GLY A 139 -2.72 -2.15 -12.57
N ARG A 140 -2.90 -0.83 -12.49
CA ARG A 140 -4.22 -0.18 -12.47
C ARG A 140 -4.96 -0.31 -13.80
N MET A 141 -6.29 -0.37 -13.75
CA MET A 141 -7.11 -0.31 -14.97
C MET A 141 -6.99 1.03 -15.70
N GLN A 142 -6.89 2.13 -14.96
CA GLN A 142 -6.66 3.46 -15.48
C GLN A 142 -5.15 3.68 -15.65
N ASN A 143 -4.67 3.54 -16.88
CA ASN A 143 -3.25 3.75 -17.20
C ASN A 143 -2.83 5.18 -16.88
N ILE A 144 -1.79 5.30 -16.06
CA ILE A 144 -1.11 6.57 -15.87
C ILE A 144 0.07 6.63 -16.82
N ASN A 145 0.13 7.70 -17.60
CA ASN A 145 1.35 8.02 -18.34
C ASN A 145 2.42 8.47 -17.32
N PRO A 146 3.59 7.80 -17.23
CA PRO A 146 4.70 8.21 -16.37
C PRO A 146 5.07 9.70 -16.47
N ASP A 147 4.97 10.30 -17.67
CA ASP A 147 5.30 11.72 -17.89
C ASP A 147 4.37 12.67 -17.13
N THR A 148 3.18 12.19 -16.74
CA THR A 148 2.25 12.97 -15.93
C THR A 148 2.62 13.00 -14.46
N ILE A 149 3.62 12.22 -14.01
CA ILE A 149 4.09 12.15 -12.61
C ILE A 149 5.62 12.29 -12.54
N PRO A 150 6.17 13.44 -13.00
CA PRO A 150 7.61 13.62 -13.23
C PRO A 150 8.47 13.36 -12.00
N LEU A 151 8.07 13.82 -10.81
CA LEU A 151 8.83 13.59 -9.57
C LEU A 151 9.07 12.11 -9.30
N LEU A 152 8.04 11.26 -9.43
CA LEU A 152 8.18 9.81 -9.25
C LEU A 152 8.93 9.19 -10.44
N PHE A 153 8.63 9.62 -11.67
CA PHE A 153 9.25 9.05 -12.85
C PHE A 153 10.76 9.33 -12.91
N ASP A 154 11.21 10.52 -12.52
CA ASP A 154 12.62 10.87 -12.45
C ASP A 154 13.40 9.94 -11.50
N CYS A 155 12.85 9.63 -10.33
CA CYS A 155 13.44 8.63 -9.41
C CYS A 155 13.57 7.26 -10.07
N VAL A 156 12.55 6.84 -10.81
CA VAL A 156 12.54 5.54 -11.47
C VAL A 156 13.54 5.50 -12.61
N LYS A 157 13.67 6.58 -13.38
CA LYS A 157 14.64 6.66 -14.47
C LYS A 157 16.06 6.49 -13.95
N GLU A 158 16.39 7.15 -12.86
CA GLU A 158 17.68 7.01 -12.18
C GLU A 158 17.87 5.58 -11.65
N LYS A 159 16.90 5.05 -10.90
CA LYS A 159 17.01 3.73 -10.26
C LYS A 159 17.03 2.56 -11.25
N LEU A 160 16.32 2.68 -12.38
CA LEU A 160 16.35 1.69 -13.45
C LEU A 160 17.57 1.83 -14.36
N ASP A 161 18.30 2.95 -14.32
CA ASP A 161 19.26 3.35 -15.36
C ASP A 161 18.57 3.34 -16.74
N PHE A 162 17.43 4.03 -16.83
CA PHE A 162 16.59 4.04 -18.04
C PHE A 162 17.04 5.12 -19.03
N ASP A 163 17.39 4.67 -20.24
CA ASP A 163 17.67 5.55 -21.39
C ASP A 163 16.65 5.28 -22.50
N SER A 164 15.74 6.23 -22.70
CA SER A 164 14.68 6.17 -23.72
C SER A 164 15.20 6.06 -25.16
N SER A 165 16.48 6.38 -25.42
CA SER A 165 17.09 6.18 -26.74
C SER A 165 17.53 4.73 -27.00
N ARG A 166 17.63 3.92 -25.96
CA ARG A 166 18.17 2.54 -26.02
C ARG A 166 17.12 1.47 -25.78
N GLU A 167 16.16 1.73 -24.91
CA GLU A 167 15.14 0.76 -24.54
C GLU A 167 13.79 1.43 -24.25
N THR A 168 12.73 0.62 -24.27
CA THR A 168 11.41 1.03 -23.78
C THR A 168 11.34 0.87 -22.27
N LEU A 169 10.40 1.57 -21.62
CA LEU A 169 10.20 1.43 -20.18
C LEU A 169 9.85 -0.02 -19.78
N ASP A 170 9.05 -0.72 -20.59
CA ASP A 170 8.76 -2.15 -20.43
C ASP A 170 10.05 -2.99 -20.39
N GLN A 171 10.99 -2.74 -21.31
CA GLN A 171 12.28 -3.45 -21.37
C GLN A 171 13.13 -3.17 -20.14
N ALA A 172 13.15 -1.93 -19.65
CA ALA A 172 13.86 -1.55 -18.42
C ALA A 172 13.30 -2.29 -17.20
N TYR A 173 11.98 -2.37 -17.05
CA TYR A 173 11.34 -3.16 -15.99
C TYR A 173 11.64 -4.65 -16.13
N MET A 174 11.56 -5.22 -17.33
CA MET A 174 11.91 -6.63 -17.56
C MET A 174 13.36 -6.92 -17.14
N ARG A 175 14.30 -6.03 -17.50
CA ARG A 175 15.72 -6.11 -17.11
C ARG A 175 15.87 -6.02 -15.59
N TRP A 176 15.17 -5.12 -14.94
CA TRP A 176 15.19 -4.95 -13.49
C TRP A 176 14.65 -6.18 -12.76
N PHE A 177 13.46 -6.66 -13.13
CA PHE A 177 12.85 -7.85 -12.51
C PHE A 177 13.62 -9.13 -12.80
N LYS A 178 14.36 -9.24 -13.91
CA LYS A 178 15.27 -10.37 -14.13
C LYS A 178 16.31 -10.47 -13.01
N LYS A 179 16.87 -9.33 -12.59
CA LYS A 179 17.98 -9.25 -11.63
C LYS A 179 17.55 -9.17 -10.17
N ASN A 180 16.38 -8.59 -9.90
CA ASN A 180 15.91 -8.30 -8.54
C ASN A 180 14.70 -9.16 -8.18
N THR A 181 14.58 -9.49 -6.89
CA THR A 181 13.31 -9.94 -6.32
C THR A 181 12.52 -8.71 -5.90
N VAL A 182 11.32 -8.57 -6.42
CA VAL A 182 10.46 -7.41 -6.16
C VAL A 182 9.14 -7.88 -5.60
N THR A 183 8.57 -7.07 -4.71
CA THR A 183 7.23 -7.28 -4.16
C THR A 183 6.36 -6.14 -4.65
N LEU A 184 5.32 -6.48 -5.40
CA LEU A 184 4.36 -5.53 -5.96
C LEU A 184 3.01 -5.73 -5.30
N THR A 185 2.28 -4.64 -5.15
CA THR A 185 0.85 -4.67 -4.81
C THR A 185 0.05 -4.34 -6.08
N LEU A 186 -0.81 -5.27 -6.51
CA LEU A 186 -1.49 -5.20 -7.81
C LEU A 186 -2.99 -5.50 -7.65
N PRO A 187 -3.87 -4.71 -8.29
CA PRO A 187 -5.29 -5.01 -8.27
C PRO A 187 -5.60 -6.16 -9.21
N LEU A 188 -6.59 -6.97 -8.84
CA LEU A 188 -7.10 -8.03 -9.70
C LEU A 188 -8.05 -7.48 -10.76
N VAL A 189 -8.07 -8.15 -11.92
CA VAL A 189 -9.06 -7.93 -12.98
C VAL A 189 -9.87 -9.20 -13.23
N GLY A 190 -11.08 -9.02 -13.78
CA GLY A 190 -11.99 -10.14 -14.06
C GLY A 190 -12.63 -10.75 -12.82
N THR A 191 -12.60 -10.05 -11.67
CA THR A 191 -13.20 -10.49 -10.40
C THR A 191 -14.69 -10.80 -10.55
N CYS A 192 -15.42 -10.00 -11.36
CA CYS A 192 -16.84 -10.18 -11.64
C CYS A 192 -17.22 -11.46 -12.41
N PHE A 193 -16.25 -12.21 -12.93
CA PHE A 193 -16.49 -13.49 -13.60
C PHE A 193 -16.36 -14.69 -12.66
N TYR A 194 -16.04 -14.45 -11.38
CA TYR A 194 -15.85 -15.49 -10.39
C TYR A 194 -16.77 -15.30 -9.19
N ASN A 195 -17.06 -16.39 -8.48
CA ASN A 195 -17.98 -16.41 -7.34
C ASN A 195 -17.29 -16.10 -6.00
N TRP A 196 -16.14 -15.43 -6.04
CA TRP A 196 -15.39 -15.13 -4.82
C TRP A 196 -16.04 -13.95 -4.09
N GLU A 197 -16.69 -14.23 -2.96
CA GLU A 197 -17.42 -13.24 -2.16
C GLU A 197 -16.52 -12.63 -1.08
N PRO A 198 -16.19 -11.32 -1.14
CA PRO A 198 -15.28 -10.69 -0.19
C PRO A 198 -15.88 -10.55 1.22
N GLU A 199 -17.21 -10.44 1.35
CA GLU A 199 -17.89 -10.06 2.58
C GLU A 199 -19.04 -11.04 2.91
N PRO A 200 -18.73 -12.25 3.41
CA PRO A 200 -19.78 -13.19 3.76
C PRO A 200 -20.61 -12.68 4.93
N TYR A 201 -21.93 -12.78 4.82
CA TYR A 201 -22.90 -12.35 5.84
C TYR A 201 -22.60 -12.91 7.26
N ALA A 202 -22.00 -14.10 7.34
CA ALA A 202 -21.61 -14.72 8.61
C ALA A 202 -20.62 -13.86 9.43
N LEU A 203 -19.73 -13.10 8.78
CA LEU A 203 -18.82 -12.18 9.48
C LEU A 203 -19.56 -10.96 10.04
N GLU A 204 -20.64 -10.51 9.38
CA GLU A 204 -21.44 -9.38 9.87
C GLU A 204 -22.08 -9.69 11.22
N LYS A 205 -22.60 -10.92 11.38
CA LYS A 205 -23.24 -11.43 12.60
C LYS A 205 -22.37 -11.40 13.85
N LEU A 206 -21.04 -11.29 13.71
CA LEU A 206 -20.16 -11.06 14.86
C LEU A 206 -20.56 -9.81 15.66
N SER A 207 -21.27 -8.87 15.03
CA SER A 207 -21.70 -7.60 15.62
C SER A 207 -23.09 -7.67 16.27
N ASP A 208 -23.84 -8.76 16.10
CA ASP A 208 -25.25 -8.85 16.52
C ASP A 208 -25.42 -8.84 18.05
N ASN A 209 -24.39 -9.28 18.78
CA ASN A 209 -24.43 -9.43 20.24
C ASN A 209 -23.60 -8.35 20.97
N LEU A 210 -23.37 -7.19 20.35
CA LEU A 210 -22.67 -6.07 20.99
C LEU A 210 -23.43 -5.61 22.25
N SER A 211 -22.76 -5.68 23.40
CA SER A 211 -23.29 -5.12 24.65
C SER A 211 -22.96 -3.63 24.75
N CYS A 212 -23.91 -2.83 25.23
CA CYS A 212 -23.68 -1.43 25.53
C CYS A 212 -22.71 -1.23 26.71
N ASP A 213 -22.61 -2.21 27.61
CA ASP A 213 -21.76 -2.13 28.81
C ASP A 213 -20.26 -2.23 28.49
N ASP A 214 -19.90 -2.86 27.36
CA ASP A 214 -18.51 -2.99 26.87
C ASP A 214 -18.43 -2.78 25.35
N LEU A 215 -19.13 -1.75 24.84
CA LEU A 215 -19.21 -1.53 23.39
C LEU A 215 -17.83 -1.37 22.74
N LEU A 216 -16.93 -0.60 23.37
CA LEU A 216 -15.60 -0.34 22.84
C LEU A 216 -14.71 -1.59 22.84
N GLY A 217 -14.69 -2.35 23.95
CA GLY A 217 -13.89 -3.56 24.05
C GLY A 217 -14.40 -4.67 23.14
N MET A 218 -15.72 -4.82 23.00
CA MET A 218 -16.32 -5.78 22.06
C MET A 218 -16.07 -5.39 20.60
N ALA A 219 -16.22 -4.11 20.24
CA ALA A 219 -15.95 -3.64 18.89
C ALA A 219 -14.48 -3.81 18.49
N GLU A 220 -13.53 -3.63 19.41
CA GLU A 220 -12.11 -3.91 19.15
C GLU A 220 -11.87 -5.41 18.91
N LYS A 221 -12.43 -6.29 19.75
CA LYS A 221 -12.32 -7.75 19.59
C LYS A 221 -12.88 -8.22 18.25
N ILE A 222 -14.06 -7.73 17.86
CA ILE A 222 -14.70 -8.09 16.59
C ILE A 222 -13.86 -7.62 15.40
N ARG A 223 -13.39 -6.36 15.41
CA ARG A 223 -12.52 -5.84 14.35
C ARG A 223 -11.24 -6.66 14.21
N LYS A 224 -10.61 -7.03 15.34
CA LYS A 224 -9.41 -7.88 15.35
C LYS A 224 -9.71 -9.28 14.81
N ALA A 225 -10.84 -9.89 15.18
CA ALA A 225 -11.24 -11.20 14.70
C ALA A 225 -11.48 -11.20 13.17
N LYS A 226 -12.20 -10.21 12.65
CA LYS A 226 -12.41 -10.02 11.21
C LYS A 226 -11.08 -9.82 10.47
N HIS A 227 -10.23 -8.93 10.99
CA HIS A 227 -8.93 -8.64 10.41
C HIS A 227 -8.03 -9.88 10.35
N ASN A 228 -7.88 -10.61 11.46
CA ASN A 228 -7.13 -11.86 11.53
C ASN A 228 -7.70 -12.94 10.59
N PHE A 229 -9.03 -12.99 10.42
CA PHE A 229 -9.66 -13.94 9.49
C PHE A 229 -9.21 -13.68 8.05
N TYR A 230 -9.30 -12.44 7.57
CA TYR A 230 -8.85 -12.10 6.22
C TYR A 230 -7.33 -12.24 6.04
N GLU A 231 -6.54 -11.87 7.04
CA GLU A 231 -5.08 -12.07 7.04
C GLU A 231 -4.70 -13.55 6.93
N SER A 232 -5.55 -14.45 7.42
CA SER A 232 -5.32 -15.90 7.38
C SER A 232 -5.69 -16.57 6.06
N LEU A 233 -6.35 -15.88 5.11
CA LEU A 233 -6.80 -16.48 3.86
C LEU A 233 -5.62 -16.89 2.99
N GLU A 234 -5.53 -18.17 2.64
CA GLU A 234 -4.50 -18.66 1.73
C GLU A 234 -4.71 -18.06 0.35
N THR A 235 -3.61 -17.59 -0.25
CA THR A 235 -3.58 -16.97 -1.58
C THR A 235 -2.53 -17.66 -2.43
N VAL A 236 -2.94 -18.14 -3.61
CA VAL A 236 -2.06 -18.74 -4.61
C VAL A 236 -2.02 -17.86 -5.85
N VAL A 237 -0.82 -17.43 -6.23
CA VAL A 237 -0.58 -16.65 -7.46
C VAL A 237 0.23 -17.50 -8.41
N GLN A 238 -0.31 -17.79 -9.60
CA GLN A 238 0.32 -18.71 -10.54
C GLN A 238 0.20 -18.26 -11.99
N ALA A 239 1.18 -18.59 -12.81
CA ALA A 239 1.10 -18.39 -14.24
C ALA A 239 0.26 -19.46 -14.94
N GLU A 240 -0.45 -19.05 -15.99
CA GLU A 240 -1.23 -19.94 -16.85
C GLU A 240 -0.73 -19.86 -18.31
N PRO A 241 0.42 -20.48 -18.65
CA PRO A 241 0.99 -20.40 -20.00
C PRO A 241 0.12 -20.99 -21.12
N TYR A 242 -0.87 -21.82 -20.75
CA TYR A 242 -1.82 -22.46 -21.66
C TYR A 242 -3.21 -21.81 -21.61
N ASN A 243 -3.35 -20.64 -20.99
CA ASN A 243 -4.59 -19.88 -21.05
C ASN A 243 -4.93 -19.54 -22.51
N SER A 244 -6.17 -19.79 -22.93
CA SER A 244 -6.61 -19.67 -24.32
C SER A 244 -6.65 -18.24 -24.84
N HIS A 245 -6.61 -17.24 -23.95
CA HIS A 245 -6.74 -15.83 -24.29
C HIS A 245 -5.45 -15.03 -24.10
N ASP A 246 -4.66 -15.35 -23.08
CA ASP A 246 -3.37 -14.70 -22.81
C ASP A 246 -2.34 -15.69 -22.25
N LYS A 247 -1.31 -16.01 -23.05
CA LYS A 247 -0.19 -16.87 -22.62
C LYS A 247 0.63 -16.32 -21.45
N ASN A 248 0.49 -15.02 -21.16
CA ASN A 248 1.13 -14.37 -20.02
C ASN A 248 0.20 -14.25 -18.82
N SER A 249 -1.00 -14.84 -18.86
CA SER A 249 -1.95 -14.78 -17.75
C SER A 249 -1.30 -15.23 -16.44
N ILE A 250 -1.57 -14.48 -15.38
CA ILE A 250 -1.25 -14.83 -14.00
C ILE A 250 -2.58 -14.87 -13.25
N LEU A 251 -3.00 -16.07 -12.87
CA LEU A 251 -4.18 -16.34 -12.06
C LEU A 251 -3.89 -16.12 -10.58
N VAL A 252 -4.87 -15.58 -9.89
CA VAL A 252 -4.90 -15.45 -8.44
C VAL A 252 -6.10 -16.24 -7.92
N CYS A 253 -5.81 -17.20 -7.06
CA CYS A 253 -6.81 -17.95 -6.30
C CYS A 253 -6.68 -17.58 -4.82
N ILE A 254 -7.81 -17.43 -4.13
CA ILE A 254 -7.88 -17.10 -2.71
C ILE A 254 -8.89 -18.06 -2.07
N GLU A 255 -8.66 -18.47 -0.83
CA GLU A 255 -9.69 -19.20 -0.06
C GLU A 255 -11.01 -18.43 -0.06
N ASN A 256 -12.12 -19.13 -0.34
CA ASN A 256 -13.44 -18.53 -0.25
C ASN A 256 -13.79 -18.23 1.22
N PRO A 257 -14.11 -16.96 1.58
CA PRO A 257 -14.45 -16.59 2.95
C PRO A 257 -15.63 -17.37 3.56
N ALA A 258 -16.71 -17.57 2.80
CA ALA A 258 -17.88 -18.31 3.29
C ALA A 258 -17.53 -19.79 3.54
N ALA A 259 -16.86 -20.43 2.58
CA ALA A 259 -16.46 -21.84 2.70
C ALA A 259 -15.50 -22.07 3.88
N LYS A 260 -14.57 -21.14 4.13
CA LYS A 260 -13.66 -21.21 5.29
C LYS A 260 -14.41 -21.10 6.62
N LEU A 261 -15.43 -20.25 6.71
CA LEU A 261 -16.26 -20.12 7.93
C LEU A 261 -17.09 -21.38 8.20
N GLU A 262 -17.49 -22.10 7.15
CA GLU A 262 -18.17 -23.40 7.24
C GLU A 262 -17.23 -24.57 7.55
N GLY A 263 -15.92 -24.31 7.67
CA GLY A 263 -14.91 -25.34 7.95
C GLY A 263 -14.45 -26.12 6.72
N ASN A 264 -14.78 -25.66 5.51
CA ASN A 264 -14.42 -26.27 4.23
C ASN A 264 -13.55 -25.31 3.40
N PRO A 265 -12.33 -24.95 3.85
CA PRO A 265 -11.47 -24.04 3.11
C PRO A 265 -11.12 -24.63 1.74
N GLY A 266 -11.35 -23.85 0.68
CA GLY A 266 -11.02 -24.21 -0.69
C GLY A 266 -10.58 -22.98 -1.47
N LEU A 267 -9.52 -23.12 -2.26
CA LEU A 267 -9.04 -22.08 -3.16
C LEU A 267 -10.03 -21.92 -4.33
N GLU A 268 -10.53 -20.70 -4.50
CA GLU A 268 -11.35 -20.32 -5.64
C GLU A 268 -10.65 -19.25 -6.46
N LYS A 269 -10.96 -19.18 -7.75
CA LYS A 269 -10.44 -18.13 -8.62
C LYS A 269 -10.98 -16.78 -8.14
N ALA A 270 -10.09 -15.86 -7.82
CA ALA A 270 -10.46 -14.51 -7.40
C ALA A 270 -10.30 -13.49 -8.53
N GLY A 271 -9.37 -13.74 -9.46
CA GLY A 271 -9.11 -12.85 -10.59
C GLY A 271 -7.78 -13.12 -11.26
N HIS A 272 -7.38 -12.22 -12.15
CA HIS A 272 -6.08 -12.25 -12.81
C HIS A 272 -5.29 -10.97 -12.51
N ILE A 273 -3.96 -11.07 -12.57
CA ILE A 273 -3.12 -9.88 -12.71
C ILE A 273 -3.33 -9.31 -14.11
N ARG A 274 -3.48 -7.99 -14.19
CA ARG A 274 -3.71 -7.29 -15.45
C ARG A 274 -2.65 -7.64 -16.50
N ALA A 275 -3.10 -7.90 -17.73
CA ALA A 275 -2.27 -8.40 -18.84
C ALA A 275 -1.00 -7.58 -19.11
N LEU A 276 -1.06 -6.25 -18.97
CA LEU A 276 0.11 -5.38 -19.15
C LEU A 276 1.23 -5.67 -18.12
N ALA A 277 0.87 -5.75 -16.85
CA ALA A 277 1.81 -6.13 -15.79
C ALA A 277 2.25 -7.60 -15.97
N ALA A 278 1.31 -8.51 -16.23
CA ALA A 278 1.57 -9.93 -16.36
C ALA A 278 2.56 -10.23 -17.49
N LYS A 279 2.46 -9.56 -18.64
CA LYS A 279 3.42 -9.66 -19.74
C LYS A 279 4.85 -9.35 -19.29
N ILE A 280 5.06 -8.21 -18.62
CA ILE A 280 6.40 -7.80 -18.16
C ILE A 280 6.95 -8.80 -17.14
N ILE A 281 6.12 -9.22 -16.18
CA ILE A 281 6.49 -10.18 -15.15
C ILE A 281 6.88 -11.54 -15.76
N ARG A 282 6.07 -12.06 -16.68
CA ARG A 282 6.29 -13.35 -17.34
C ARG A 282 7.50 -13.33 -18.26
N GLU A 283 7.71 -12.25 -19.01
CA GLU A 283 8.90 -12.11 -19.85
C GLU A 283 10.19 -11.92 -19.02
N ALA A 284 10.09 -11.33 -17.83
CA ALA A 284 11.20 -11.25 -16.89
C ALA A 284 11.54 -12.60 -16.23
N LYS A 285 10.53 -13.39 -15.87
CA LYS A 285 10.69 -14.69 -15.18
C LYS A 285 9.92 -15.83 -15.90
N PRO A 286 10.29 -16.21 -17.14
CA PRO A 286 9.47 -17.10 -17.98
C PRO A 286 9.29 -18.52 -17.44
N LYS A 287 10.25 -19.00 -16.62
CA LYS A 287 10.22 -20.32 -16.00
C LYS A 287 9.48 -20.36 -14.65
N LYS A 288 9.15 -19.20 -14.07
CA LYS A 288 8.50 -19.12 -12.76
C LYS A 288 7.00 -19.34 -12.93
N MET A 289 6.48 -20.42 -12.34
CA MET A 289 5.06 -20.78 -12.43
C MET A 289 4.26 -20.37 -11.19
N GLY A 290 4.88 -20.33 -10.01
CA GLY A 290 4.27 -19.83 -8.78
C GLY A 290 4.94 -18.54 -8.33
N TYR A 291 4.16 -17.61 -7.82
CA TYR A 291 4.59 -16.39 -7.18
C TYR A 291 4.13 -16.40 -5.74
N GLY A 292 4.95 -15.87 -4.82
CA GLY A 292 4.48 -15.65 -3.46
C GLY A 292 3.39 -14.59 -3.50
N GLY A 293 2.30 -14.77 -2.75
CA GLY A 293 1.27 -13.76 -2.68
C GLY A 293 0.38 -13.89 -1.45
N LYS A 294 -0.24 -12.77 -1.11
CA LYS A 294 -1.21 -12.63 -0.03
C LYS A 294 -2.16 -11.48 -0.38
N ILE A 295 -3.31 -11.43 0.29
CA ILE A 295 -4.18 -10.25 0.20
C ILE A 295 -3.44 -9.05 0.80
N ALA A 296 -3.40 -7.95 0.06
CA ALA A 296 -2.86 -6.68 0.54
C ALA A 296 -3.98 -5.80 1.12
N TRP A 297 -5.11 -5.69 0.40
CA TRP A 297 -6.35 -5.12 0.92
C TRP A 297 -7.57 -5.57 0.13
N LEU A 298 -8.74 -5.37 0.73
CA LEU A 298 -10.07 -5.54 0.16
C LEU A 298 -10.86 -4.25 0.38
N ALA A 299 -11.47 -3.71 -0.67
CA ALA A 299 -12.31 -2.52 -0.60
C ALA A 299 -13.48 -2.63 -1.59
N GLY A 300 -14.66 -3.02 -1.10
CA GLY A 300 -15.80 -3.30 -1.96
C GLY A 300 -15.49 -4.41 -2.95
N GLU A 301 -15.61 -4.13 -4.25
CA GLU A 301 -15.28 -5.09 -5.33
C GLU A 301 -13.78 -5.15 -5.66
N GLU A 302 -12.97 -4.25 -5.09
CA GLU A 302 -11.54 -4.20 -5.37
C GLU A 302 -10.78 -5.20 -4.48
N ILE A 303 -10.17 -6.19 -5.15
CA ILE A 303 -9.25 -7.15 -4.53
C ILE A 303 -7.85 -6.77 -4.95
N VAL A 304 -6.98 -6.52 -3.98
CA VAL A 304 -5.59 -6.18 -4.24
C VAL A 304 -4.69 -7.17 -3.52
N VAL A 305 -3.74 -7.73 -4.26
CA VAL A 305 -2.80 -8.73 -3.75
C VAL A 305 -1.38 -8.22 -3.79
N GLU A 306 -0.61 -8.67 -2.81
CA GLU A 306 0.84 -8.65 -2.85
C GLU A 306 1.35 -9.80 -3.72
N VAL A 307 2.33 -9.54 -4.59
CA VAL A 307 2.95 -10.53 -5.49
C VAL A 307 4.46 -10.39 -5.45
N THR A 308 5.17 -11.47 -5.14
CA THR A 308 6.64 -11.51 -5.11
C THR A 308 7.21 -12.23 -6.34
N ILE A 309 7.94 -11.48 -7.17
CA ILE A 309 8.45 -11.87 -8.50
C ILE A 309 9.90 -12.36 -8.45
#